data_AF-A8N0D3-F1
#
_entry.id   AF-A8N0D3-F1
#
_cell.length_a   1.000
_cell.length_b   1.000
_cell.length_c   1.000
_cell.angle_alpha   90.00
_cell.angle_beta   90.00
_cell.angle_gamma   90.00
#
_symmetry.space_group_name_H-M   'P 1'
#
loop_
_entity.id
_entity.type
_entity.pdbx_description
1 polymer ?
#
loop_
_entity_poly.entity_id
_entity_poly.type
_entity_poly.pdbx_seq_one_letter_code
_entity_poly.pdbx_strand_id
1 'polypeptide(L)'
;MLQELSHMDRITQLQDEIQQILVIMSKSIGYLTTKPNFLQVSEAIPVTKERNKDKYDPPDVFEANQKELVTDLVVKAKQIEYLINALPEPEAEEVQARRLQTLENEMAIANEEYIAAVNRAKDLYSQITETLSSMLTEDDTDLLLLQRQEQESKKTAGDEMEVGS
;
A
#
# COMPACT_ATOMS: atom_id res chain seq x y z
N MET A 1 -5.84 5.93 2.26
CA MET A 1 -4.91 6.45 1.22
C MET A 1 -3.51 5.87 1.41
N LEU A 2 -3.36 4.54 1.54
CA LEU A 2 -2.07 3.86 1.77
C LEU A 2 -1.70 2.91 0.62
N GLN A 3 -2.43 2.97 -0.49
CA GLN A 3 -2.33 1.97 -1.56
C GLN A 3 -1.29 2.34 -2.63
N GLU A 4 -0.65 3.51 -2.54
CA GLU A 4 0.40 3.93 -3.49
C GLU A 4 1.82 3.49 -3.10
N LEU A 5 2.04 2.98 -1.88
CA LEU A 5 3.38 2.52 -1.45
C LEU A 5 3.72 1.07 -1.81
N SER A 6 2.80 0.30 -2.41
CA SER A 6 3.03 -1.11 -2.76
C SER A 6 3.10 -1.39 -4.27
N HIS A 7 2.92 -0.38 -5.11
CA HIS A 7 3.09 -0.53 -6.55
C HIS A 7 4.56 -0.24 -6.88
N MET A 8 5.28 -1.22 -7.41
CA MET A 8 6.64 -1.04 -7.91
C MET A 8 6.70 0.25 -8.77
N ASP A 9 7.77 1.04 -8.63
CA ASP A 9 7.90 2.29 -9.38
C ASP A 9 7.67 2.05 -10.88
N ARG A 10 6.91 2.95 -11.53
CA ARG A 10 6.52 2.80 -12.94
C ARG A 10 7.74 2.73 -13.86
N ILE A 11 8.83 3.40 -13.48
CA ILE A 11 10.10 3.33 -14.19
C ILE A 11 10.72 1.93 -14.08
N THR A 12 10.75 1.36 -12.87
CA THR A 12 11.23 -0.02 -12.64
C THR A 12 10.35 -1.03 -13.38
N GLN A 13 9.03 -0.86 -13.38
CA GLN A 13 8.11 -1.70 -14.17
C GLN A 13 8.39 -1.63 -15.66
N LEU A 14 8.61 -0.43 -16.20
CA LEU A 14 8.96 -0.25 -17.60
C LEU A 14 10.29 -0.93 -17.94
N GLN A 15 11.29 -0.80 -17.08
CA GLN A 15 12.58 -1.46 -17.25
C GLN A 15 12.42 -2.99 -17.31
N ASP A 16 11.65 -3.58 -16.40
CA ASP A 16 11.41 -5.02 -16.37
C ASP A 16 10.65 -5.51 -17.62
N GLU A 17 9.65 -4.75 -18.09
CA GLU A 17 8.91 -5.11 -19.30
C GLU A 17 9.79 -5.00 -20.56
N ILE A 18 10.68 -4.01 -20.65
CA ILE A 18 11.70 -3.92 -21.71
C ILE A 18 12.67 -5.11 -21.65
N GLN A 19 13.07 -5.53 -20.46
CA GLN A 19 13.94 -6.71 -20.33
C GLN A 19 13.21 -7.98 -20.75
N GLN A 20 11.94 -8.14 -20.37
CA GLN A 20 11.11 -9.28 -20.77
C GLN A 20 10.92 -9.35 -22.28
N ILE A 21 10.64 -8.23 -22.96
CA ILE A 21 10.46 -8.25 -24.43
C ILE A 21 11.76 -8.66 -25.14
N LEU A 22 12.93 -8.23 -24.65
CA LEU A 22 14.23 -8.65 -25.17
C LEU A 22 14.48 -10.16 -24.97
N VAL A 23 14.10 -10.70 -23.82
CA VAL A 23 14.19 -12.15 -23.55
C VAL A 23 13.27 -12.93 -24.49
N ILE A 24 12.03 -12.46 -24.69
CA ILE A 24 11.07 -13.09 -25.62
C ILE A 24 11.62 -13.07 -27.04
N MET A 25 12.17 -11.94 -27.50
CA MET A 25 12.78 -11.83 -28.82
C MET A 25 13.94 -12.82 -29.01
N SER A 26 14.85 -12.91 -28.04
CA SER A 26 15.97 -13.87 -28.08
C SER A 26 15.49 -15.32 -28.12
N LYS A 27 14.52 -15.68 -27.26
CA LYS A 27 13.91 -17.01 -27.25
C LYS A 27 13.16 -17.32 -28.55
N SER A 28 12.49 -16.33 -29.14
CA SER A 28 11.78 -16.46 -30.41
C SER A 28 12.74 -16.75 -31.56
N ILE A 29 13.86 -16.03 -31.64
CA ILE A 29 14.92 -16.30 -32.63
C ILE A 29 15.53 -17.70 -32.39
N GLY A 30 15.78 -18.06 -31.14
CA GLY A 30 16.24 -19.40 -30.78
C GLY A 30 15.26 -20.50 -31.23
N TYR A 31 13.97 -20.32 -31.00
CA TYR A 31 12.92 -21.24 -31.43
C TYR A 31 12.87 -21.37 -32.95
N LEU A 32 12.79 -20.23 -33.66
CA LEU A 32 12.69 -20.19 -35.13
C LEU A 32 13.93 -20.74 -35.86
N THR A 33 15.10 -20.78 -35.21
CA THR A 33 16.33 -21.33 -35.81
C THR A 33 16.55 -22.81 -35.47
N THR A 34 16.08 -23.26 -34.31
CA THR A 34 16.32 -24.62 -33.80
C THR A 34 15.21 -25.61 -34.12
N LYS A 35 13.97 -25.15 -34.32
CA LYS A 35 12.80 -26.00 -34.55
C LYS A 35 12.31 -26.23 -35.98
N PRO A 36 12.71 -25.46 -37.03
CA PRO A 36 12.28 -25.81 -38.38
C PRO A 36 13.06 -27.02 -38.93
N ASN A 37 12.40 -27.79 -39.78
CA ASN A 37 13.02 -28.85 -40.58
C ASN A 37 13.37 -28.35 -41.99
N PHE A 38 14.17 -29.12 -42.72
CA PHE A 38 14.53 -28.77 -44.10
C PHE A 38 13.31 -28.86 -45.03
N LEU A 39 13.08 -27.80 -45.81
CA LEU A 39 12.07 -27.79 -46.87
C LEU A 39 12.72 -28.16 -48.20
N GLN A 40 12.04 -28.98 -48.99
CA GLN A 40 12.45 -29.28 -50.35
C GLN A 40 12.13 -28.10 -51.26
N VAL A 41 13.17 -27.45 -51.80
CA VAL A 41 13.02 -26.27 -52.67
C VAL A 41 12.86 -26.66 -54.15
N SER A 42 13.29 -27.86 -54.54
CA SER A 42 13.18 -28.38 -55.92
C SER A 42 12.83 -29.86 -55.92
N GLU A 43 11.84 -30.26 -56.72
CA GLU A 43 11.43 -31.66 -56.89
C GLU A 43 12.55 -32.54 -57.45
N ALA A 44 13.50 -31.96 -58.18
CA ALA A 44 14.62 -32.67 -58.80
C ALA A 44 15.74 -33.05 -57.80
N ILE A 45 15.75 -32.47 -56.60
CA ILE A 45 16.79 -32.71 -55.58
C ILE A 45 16.10 -33.25 -54.31
N PRO A 46 16.17 -34.56 -54.04
CA PRO A 46 15.60 -35.12 -52.83
C PRO A 46 16.35 -34.63 -51.58
N VAL A 47 15.62 -34.40 -50.49
CA VAL A 47 16.18 -33.98 -49.20
C VAL A 47 16.94 -35.18 -48.60
N THR A 48 18.26 -35.07 -48.51
CA THR A 48 19.15 -36.16 -48.05
C THR A 48 19.44 -36.12 -46.55
N LYS A 49 18.95 -35.09 -45.85
CA LYS A 49 19.11 -34.92 -44.39
C LYS A 49 17.82 -34.46 -43.77
N GLU A 50 17.26 -35.27 -42.89
CA GLU A 50 16.20 -34.88 -41.97
C GLU A 50 16.81 -34.64 -40.59
N ARG A 51 16.36 -33.61 -39.86
CA ARG A 51 16.69 -33.50 -38.43
C ARG A 51 16.04 -34.65 -37.67
N ASN A 52 16.62 -35.06 -36.55
CA ASN A 52 15.96 -36.01 -35.64
C ASN A 52 14.55 -35.53 -35.31
N LYS A 53 13.58 -36.45 -35.30
CA LYS A 53 12.15 -36.16 -35.05
C LYS A 53 11.90 -35.46 -33.71
N ASP A 54 12.77 -35.66 -32.73
CA ASP A 54 12.68 -34.98 -31.43
C ASP A 54 13.15 -33.51 -31.44
N LYS A 55 13.77 -33.06 -32.55
CA LYS A 55 14.41 -31.75 -32.67
C LYS A 55 13.66 -30.78 -33.58
N TYR A 56 12.65 -31.21 -34.33
CA TYR A 56 11.83 -30.33 -35.16
C TYR A 56 10.36 -30.49 -34.83
N ASP A 57 9.62 -29.40 -34.92
CA ASP A 57 8.18 -29.41 -34.67
C ASP A 57 7.45 -29.59 -36.02
N PRO A 58 6.31 -30.31 -36.06
CA PRO A 58 5.56 -30.48 -37.29
C PRO A 58 5.00 -29.12 -37.78
N PRO A 59 4.75 -28.95 -39.09
CA PRO A 59 4.48 -27.63 -39.67
C PRO A 59 3.27 -26.90 -39.07
N ASP A 60 2.23 -27.65 -38.71
CA ASP A 60 1.01 -27.19 -38.05
C ASP A 60 1.28 -26.64 -36.64
N VAL A 61 2.09 -27.34 -35.85
CA VAL A 61 2.49 -26.89 -34.51
C VAL A 61 3.45 -25.70 -34.60
N PHE A 62 4.36 -25.72 -35.57
CA PHE A 62 5.31 -24.62 -35.79
C PHE A 62 4.61 -23.32 -36.19
N GLU A 63 3.62 -23.38 -37.08
CA GLU A 63 2.82 -22.22 -37.49
C GLU A 63 1.97 -21.68 -36.32
N ALA A 64 1.35 -22.57 -35.53
CA ALA A 64 0.60 -22.18 -34.35
C ALA A 64 1.49 -21.46 -33.31
N ASN A 65 2.67 -22.03 -33.01
CA ASN A 65 3.63 -21.44 -32.09
C ASN A 65 4.20 -20.12 -32.62
N GLN A 66 4.43 -19.99 -33.93
CA GLN A 66 4.86 -18.72 -34.52
C GLN A 66 3.81 -17.63 -34.31
N LYS A 67 2.52 -17.95 -34.49
CA LYS A 67 1.42 -17.00 -34.27
C LYS A 67 1.29 -16.60 -32.80
N GLU A 68 1.49 -17.53 -31.88
CA GLU A 68 1.54 -17.27 -30.44
C GLU A 68 2.68 -16.30 -30.09
N LEU A 69 3.91 -16.58 -30.56
CA LEU A 69 5.08 -15.73 -30.33
C LEU A 69 4.88 -14.29 -30.85
N VAL A 70 4.28 -14.13 -32.03
CA VAL A 70 3.95 -12.81 -32.58
C VAL A 70 2.90 -12.10 -31.73
N THR A 71 1.89 -12.84 -31.27
CA THR A 71 0.83 -12.29 -30.41
C THR A 71 1.41 -11.79 -29.09
N ASP A 72 2.26 -12.60 -28.45
CA ASP A 72 2.95 -12.25 -27.20
C ASP A 72 3.81 -11.01 -27.37
N LEU A 73 4.57 -10.92 -28.46
CA LEU A 73 5.40 -9.75 -28.77
C LEU A 73 4.56 -8.48 -28.92
N VAL A 74 3.44 -8.55 -29.65
CA VAL A 74 2.53 -7.41 -29.87
C VAL A 74 1.85 -6.98 -28.57
N VAL A 75 1.40 -7.93 -27.75
CA VAL A 75 0.79 -7.64 -26.45
C VAL A 75 1.80 -6.95 -25.53
N LYS A 76 3.03 -7.47 -25.43
CA LYS A 76 4.10 -6.85 -24.64
C LYS A 76 4.49 -5.47 -25.16
N ALA A 77 4.56 -5.27 -26.47
CA ALA A 77 4.84 -3.96 -27.05
C ALA A 77 3.76 -2.92 -26.67
N LYS A 78 2.48 -3.31 -26.71
CA LYS A 78 1.37 -2.44 -26.27
C LYS A 78 1.39 -2.16 -24.77
N GLN A 79 1.80 -3.14 -23.96
CA GLN A 79 1.97 -2.94 -22.51
C GLN A 79 3.07 -1.91 -22.24
N ILE A 80 4.20 -1.99 -22.94
CA ILE A 80 5.28 -1.00 -22.86
C ILE A 80 4.79 0.38 -23.29
N GLU A 81 4.06 0.47 -24.41
CA GLU A 81 3.49 1.74 -24.88
C GLU A 81 2.54 2.36 -23.85
N TYR A 82 1.68 1.56 -23.24
CA TYR A 82 0.81 2.01 -22.16
C TYR A 82 1.60 2.50 -20.95
N LEU A 83 2.66 1.79 -20.55
CA LEU A 83 3.52 2.19 -19.44
C LEU A 83 4.24 3.51 -19.71
N ILE A 84 4.72 3.72 -20.95
CA ILE A 84 5.35 4.98 -21.38
C ILE A 84 4.35 6.13 -21.28
N ASN A 85 3.12 5.94 -21.78
CA ASN A 85 2.06 6.96 -21.70
C ASN A 85 1.58 7.22 -20.26
N ALA A 86 1.78 6.25 -19.37
CA ALA A 86 1.48 6.39 -17.94
C ALA A 86 2.64 6.99 -17.14
N LEU A 87 3.80 7.28 -17.73
CA LEU A 87 4.87 7.96 -17.02
C LEU A 87 4.45 9.41 -16.73
N PRO A 88 4.71 9.93 -15.52
CA PRO A 88 4.53 11.35 -15.24
C PRO A 88 5.43 12.17 -16.16
N GLU A 89 4.91 13.28 -16.68
CA GLU A 89 5.70 14.18 -17.52
C GLU A 89 6.92 14.68 -16.74
N PRO A 90 8.12 14.71 -17.37
CA PRO A 90 9.31 15.19 -16.71
C PRO A 90 9.16 16.70 -16.45
N GLU A 91 9.00 17.07 -15.18
CA GLU A 91 9.08 18.46 -14.72
C GLU A 91 10.56 18.90 -14.69
N ALA A 92 10.82 20.19 -14.97
CA ALA A 92 12.16 20.74 -14.78
C ALA A 92 12.55 20.70 -13.30
N GLU A 93 13.81 20.36 -13.00
CA GLU A 93 14.30 20.16 -11.62
C GLU A 93 14.01 21.37 -10.71
N GLU A 94 14.10 22.59 -11.25
CA GLU A 94 13.80 23.82 -10.48
C GLU A 94 12.33 23.90 -10.06
N VAL A 95 11.40 23.46 -10.92
CA VAL A 95 9.96 23.45 -10.61
C VAL A 95 9.65 22.35 -9.60
N GLN A 96 10.26 21.18 -9.78
CA GLN A 96 10.11 20.07 -8.85
C GLN A 96 10.65 20.44 -7.45
N ALA A 97 11.82 21.08 -7.37
CA ALA A 97 12.40 21.55 -6.12
C ALA A 97 11.50 22.58 -5.41
N ARG A 98 10.95 23.54 -6.15
CA ARG A 98 9.99 24.51 -5.58
C ARG A 98 8.73 23.83 -5.07
N ARG A 99 8.17 22.88 -5.83
CA ARG A 99 6.98 22.11 -5.43
C ARG A 99 7.24 21.31 -4.15
N LEU A 100 8.40 20.67 -4.05
CA LEU A 100 8.80 19.94 -2.84
C LEU A 100 8.93 20.89 -1.64
N GLN A 101 9.53 22.07 -1.82
CA GLN A 101 9.64 23.07 -0.76
C GLN A 101 8.27 23.58 -0.32
N THR A 102 7.33 23.80 -1.26
CA THR A 102 5.95 24.16 -0.92
C THR A 102 5.26 23.07 -0.11
N LEU A 103 5.37 21.81 -0.52
CA LEU A 103 4.82 20.66 0.21
C LEU A 103 5.41 20.51 1.61
N GLU A 104 6.72 20.76 1.77
CA GLU A 104 7.38 20.72 3.08
C GLU A 104 6.83 21.80 4.02
N ASN A 105 6.63 23.02 3.51
CA ASN A 105 6.02 24.11 4.28
C ASN A 105 4.57 23.78 4.66
N GLU A 106 3.78 23.23 3.74
CA GLU A 106 2.41 22.79 4.02
C GLU A 106 2.38 21.68 5.09
N MET A 107 3.30 20.73 5.01
CA MET A 107 3.48 19.68 6.01
C MET A 107 3.83 20.23 7.38
N ALA A 108 4.71 21.24 7.45
CA ALA A 108 5.08 21.88 8.70
C ALA A 108 3.87 22.56 9.37
N ILE A 109 3.09 23.33 8.60
CA ILE A 109 1.88 24.00 9.07
C ILE A 109 0.85 22.97 9.55
N ALA A 110 0.56 21.94 8.74
CA ALA A 110 -0.38 20.89 9.10
C ALA A 110 0.04 20.13 10.37
N ASN A 111 1.34 19.93 10.58
CA ASN A 111 1.86 19.30 11.78
C ASN A 111 1.73 20.20 13.02
N GLU A 112 1.97 21.51 12.89
CA GLU A 112 1.73 22.47 13.97
C GLU A 112 0.26 22.52 14.37
N GLU A 113 -0.65 22.57 13.39
CA GLU A 113 -2.09 22.52 13.62
C GLU A 113 -2.51 21.21 14.30
N TYR A 114 -1.94 20.08 13.87
CA TYR A 114 -2.15 18.78 14.49
C TYR A 114 -1.71 18.77 15.96
N ILE A 115 -0.50 19.25 16.26
CA ILE A 115 0.02 19.34 17.64
C ILE A 115 -0.89 20.23 18.49
N ALA A 116 -1.30 21.39 17.97
CA ALA A 116 -2.20 22.29 18.68
C ALA A 116 -3.57 21.64 18.97
N ALA A 117 -4.15 20.93 18.00
CA ALA A 117 -5.40 20.21 18.17
C ALA A 117 -5.27 19.09 19.22
N VAL A 118 -4.18 18.32 19.20
CA VAL A 118 -3.91 17.27 20.18
C VAL A 118 -3.74 17.85 21.59
N ASN A 119 -3.04 18.97 21.74
CA ASN A 119 -2.87 19.61 23.04
C ASN A 119 -4.21 20.11 23.59
N ARG A 120 -5.04 20.77 22.78
CA ARG A 120 -6.40 21.16 23.20
C ARG A 120 -7.24 19.97 23.63
N ALA A 121 -7.15 18.85 22.92
CA ALA A 121 -7.86 17.63 23.28
C ALA A 121 -7.38 17.06 24.62
N LYS A 122 -6.06 17.09 24.90
CA LYS A 122 -5.49 16.68 26.19
C LYS A 122 -5.93 17.60 27.33
N ASP A 123 -5.92 18.91 27.11
CA ASP A 123 -6.35 19.89 28.12
C ASP A 123 -7.83 19.70 28.47
N LEU A 124 -8.68 19.53 27.47
CA LEU A 124 -10.10 19.25 27.67
C LEU A 124 -10.32 17.91 28.39
N TYR A 125 -9.56 16.87 28.02
CA TYR A 125 -9.60 15.58 28.70
C TYR A 125 -9.22 15.70 30.18
N SER A 126 -8.19 16.49 30.50
CA SER A 126 -7.78 16.76 31.88
C SER A 126 -8.88 17.48 32.65
N GLN A 127 -9.49 18.52 32.07
CA GLN A 127 -10.59 19.26 32.70
C GLN A 127 -11.80 18.37 32.97
N ILE A 128 -12.20 17.53 32.00
CA ILE A 128 -13.29 16.57 32.19
C ILE A 128 -12.95 15.59 33.30
N THR A 129 -11.72 15.05 33.32
CA THR A 129 -11.28 14.11 34.35
C THR A 129 -11.31 14.76 35.74
N GLU A 130 -10.87 16.01 35.86
CA GLU A 130 -10.89 16.77 37.10
C GLU A 130 -12.33 17.04 37.59
N THR A 131 -13.22 17.50 36.70
CA THR A 131 -14.64 17.71 37.06
C THR A 131 -15.33 16.43 37.51
N LEU A 132 -15.10 15.31 36.80
CA LEU A 132 -15.62 14.01 37.19
C LEU A 132 -15.05 13.55 38.54
N SER A 133 -13.76 13.80 38.80
CA SER A 133 -13.14 13.46 40.08
C SER A 133 -13.70 14.31 41.23
N SER A 134 -13.89 15.62 41.01
CA SER A 134 -14.49 16.54 41.99
C SER A 134 -15.90 16.11 42.36
N MET A 135 -16.74 15.82 41.36
CA MET A 135 -18.10 15.33 41.57
C MET A 135 -18.11 14.02 42.37
N LEU A 136 -17.20 13.08 42.06
CA LEU A 136 -17.09 11.82 42.80
C LEU A 136 -16.67 12.04 44.27
N THR A 137 -15.77 12.99 44.54
CA THR A 137 -15.31 13.30 45.90
C THR A 137 -16.29 14.14 46.72
N GLU A 138 -17.06 15.01 46.08
CA GLU A 138 -18.12 15.80 46.72
C GLU A 138 -19.25 14.90 47.22
N ASP A 139 -19.68 13.93 46.41
CA ASP A 139 -20.67 12.93 46.83
C ASP A 139 -20.16 12.10 48.03
N ASP A 140 -18.89 11.70 48.04
CA ASP A 140 -18.28 10.98 49.17
C ASP A 140 -18.16 11.83 50.44
N THR A 141 -17.86 13.13 50.32
CA THR A 141 -17.75 14.03 51.48
C THR A 141 -19.10 14.39 52.07
N ASP A 142 -20.12 14.61 51.25
CA ASP A 142 -21.49 14.83 51.72
C ASP A 142 -22.04 13.57 52.42
N LEU A 143 -21.75 12.38 51.90
CA LEU A 143 -22.12 11.12 52.56
C LEU A 143 -21.43 10.96 53.93
N LEU A 144 -20.15 11.32 54.04
CA LEU A 144 -19.39 11.25 55.29
C LEU A 144 -19.85 12.30 56.31
N LEU A 145 -20.20 13.51 55.87
CA LEU A 145 -20.73 14.57 56.73
C LEU A 145 -22.11 14.21 57.29
N LEU A 146 -22.98 13.62 56.47
CA LEU A 146 -24.28 13.11 56.89
C LEU A 146 -24.13 11.98 57.92
N GLN A 147 -23.22 11.01 57.68
CA GLN A 147 -22.96 9.94 58.64
C GLN A 147 -22.40 10.45 59.98
N ARG A 148 -21.57 11.51 59.96
CA ARG A 148 -21.01 12.11 61.17
C ARG A 148 -22.09 12.85 61.99
N GLN A 149 -22.98 13.58 61.32
CA GLN A 149 -24.12 14.25 61.97
C GLN A 149 -25.10 13.25 62.59
N GLU A 150 -25.34 12.10 61.94
CA GLU A 150 -26.15 11.03 62.52
C GLU A 150 -25.51 10.39 63.76
N GLN A 151 -24.18 10.22 63.76
CA GLN A 151 -23.46 9.68 64.92
C GLN A 151 -23.41 10.66 66.11
N GLU A 152 -23.24 11.96 65.83
CA GLU A 152 -23.27 12.99 66.87
C GLU A 152 -24.66 13.13 67.49
N SER A 153 -25.72 13.09 66.67
CA SER A 153 -27.12 13.14 67.14
C SER A 153 -27.47 11.92 68.00
N LYS A 154 -26.97 10.73 67.65
CA LYS A 154 -27.13 9.50 68.46
C LYS A 154 -26.33 9.54 69.76
N LYS A 155 -25.18 10.21 69.78
CA LYS A 155 -24.34 10.34 70.98
C LYS A 155 -24.93 11.32 72.00
N THR A 156 -25.49 12.45 71.54
CA THR A 156 -26.22 13.40 72.42
C THR A 156 -27.53 12.83 72.96
N ALA A 157 -28.23 11.99 72.19
CA ALA A 157 -29.43 11.30 72.69
C ALA A 157 -29.12 10.15 73.67
N GLY A 158 -27.91 9.60 73.64
CA GLY A 158 -27.44 8.58 74.58
C GLY A 158 -27.06 9.14 75.95
N ASP A 159 -26.39 10.30 75.97
CA ASP A 159 -25.95 10.96 77.22
C ASP A 159 -27.14 11.52 78.04
N GLU A 160 -28.26 11.88 77.40
CA GLU A 160 -29.47 12.31 78.11
C GLU A 160 -30.27 11.14 78.73
N MET A 161 -29.97 9.89 78.37
CA MET A 161 -30.62 8.70 78.96
C MET A 161 -29.85 8.08 80.13
N GLU A 162 -28.59 8.47 80.41
CA GLU A 162 -27.79 7.91 81.52
C GLU A 162 -27.78 8.78 82.79
N VAL A 163 -28.37 9.98 82.76
CA VAL A 163 -28.50 10.87 83.94
C VAL A 163 -29.89 10.79 84.58
N GLY A 164 -30.77 9.93 84.08
CA GLY A 164 -32.16 9.84 84.50
C GLY A 164 -32.65 8.43 84.77
N SER A 165 -32.02 7.67 85.67
CA SER A 165 -32.64 6.66 86.56
C SER A 165 -31.64 6.08 87.56
#